data_AF-A0A6I3SUQ4-F1
#
_entry.id   AF-A0A6I3SUQ4-F1
#
_cell.length_a   1.000
_cell.length_b   1.000
_cell.length_c   1.000
_cell.angle_alpha   90.00
_cell.angle_beta   90.00
_cell.angle_gamma   90.00
#
_symmetry.space_group_name_H-M   'P 1'
#
loop_
_entity.id
_entity.type
_entity.pdbx_description
1 polymer ?
#
loop_
_entity_poly.entity_id
_entity_poly.type
_entity_poly.pdbx_seq_one_letter_code
_entity_poly.pdbx_strand_id
1 'polypeptide(L)'
;MTVRTLSPAARSLADTYFFETLVRVHRAGEGVAFTGLKPAGRDLGPAIATADQTLGSGDPSALLRLLDEKMRTGLRDRYRQVTAAKSFLAGDVDAGREYVDAYVRYIHYVDGIYKAAASPAVGHYPEGARDTHQAP
;
A
#
# COMPACT_ATOMS: atom_id res chain seq x y z
N MET A 1 10.71 2.10 -34.16
CA MET A 1 10.27 3.51 -34.18
C MET A 1 9.43 3.87 -35.42
N THR A 2 9.61 3.19 -36.56
CA THR A 2 9.00 3.55 -37.86
C THR A 2 7.46 3.69 -37.87
N VAL A 3 6.72 2.87 -37.12
CA VAL A 3 5.25 2.95 -37.08
C VAL A 3 4.75 4.16 -36.28
N ARG A 4 5.46 4.55 -35.21
CA ARG A 4 5.10 5.67 -34.32
C ARG A 4 5.16 7.03 -35.00
N THR A 5 5.85 7.14 -36.15
CA THR A 5 6.05 8.39 -36.90
C THR A 5 5.07 8.56 -38.06
N LEU A 6 4.24 7.55 -38.38
CA LEU A 6 3.34 7.59 -39.54
C LEU A 6 2.16 8.56 -39.36
N SER A 7 1.59 8.63 -38.16
CA SER A 7 0.49 9.55 -37.81
C SER A 7 0.27 9.59 -36.29
N PRO A 8 -0.50 10.56 -35.76
CA PRO A 8 -0.91 10.56 -34.35
C PRO A 8 -1.66 9.29 -33.93
N ALA A 9 -2.54 8.77 -34.80
CA ALA A 9 -3.25 7.51 -34.56
C ALA A 9 -2.30 6.31 -34.53
N ALA A 10 -1.34 6.23 -35.46
CA ALA A 10 -0.33 5.17 -35.48
C ALA A 10 0.60 5.22 -34.26
N ARG A 11 0.91 6.43 -33.76
CA ARG A 11 1.62 6.62 -32.49
C ARG A 11 0.82 6.06 -31.32
N SER A 12 -0.44 6.47 -31.17
CA SER A 12 -1.29 5.99 -30.07
C SER A 12 -1.43 4.48 -30.09
N LEU A 13 -1.66 3.89 -31.26
CA LEU A 13 -1.77 2.45 -31.42
C LEU A 13 -0.47 1.74 -31.02
N ALA A 14 0.67 2.19 -31.54
CA ALA A 14 1.96 1.59 -31.23
C ALA A 14 2.32 1.71 -29.75
N ASP A 15 1.98 2.82 -29.10
CA ASP A 15 2.23 3.05 -27.68
C ASP A 15 1.37 2.12 -26.82
N THR A 16 0.07 2.00 -27.12
CA THR A 16 -0.83 1.06 -26.44
C THR A 16 -0.35 -0.38 -26.59
N TYR A 17 -0.03 -0.83 -27.81
CA TYR A 17 0.46 -2.19 -28.03
C TYR A 17 1.76 -2.48 -27.27
N PHE A 18 2.68 -1.52 -27.23
CA PHE A 18 3.91 -1.64 -26.45
C PHE A 18 3.61 -1.85 -24.97
N PHE A 19 2.79 -0.98 -24.36
CA PHE A 19 2.46 -1.07 -22.95
C PHE A 19 1.67 -2.34 -22.62
N GLU A 20 0.68 -2.72 -23.43
CA GLU A 20 -0.07 -3.97 -23.23
C GLU A 20 0.84 -5.18 -23.27
N THR A 21 1.78 -5.22 -24.21
CA THR A 21 2.73 -6.33 -24.32
C THR A 21 3.65 -6.38 -23.12
N LEU A 22 4.24 -5.23 -22.73
CA LEU A 22 5.14 -5.12 -21.58
C LEU A 22 4.44 -5.56 -20.28
N VAL A 23 3.25 -5.01 -20.02
CA VAL A 23 2.49 -5.32 -18.80
C VAL A 23 2.05 -6.78 -18.80
N ARG A 24 1.64 -7.35 -19.95
CA ARG A 24 1.28 -8.76 -20.05
C ARG A 24 2.46 -9.68 -19.73
N VAL A 25 3.65 -9.38 -20.25
CA VAL A 25 4.88 -10.14 -19.95
C VAL A 25 5.25 -10.03 -18.47
N HIS A 26 5.21 -8.82 -17.90
CA HIS A 26 5.47 -8.60 -16.48
C HIS A 26 4.53 -9.41 -15.59
N ARG A 27 3.21 -9.34 -15.85
CA ARG A 27 2.17 -10.06 -15.12
C ARG A 27 2.31 -11.57 -15.25
N ALA A 28 2.65 -12.07 -16.43
CA ALA A 28 2.97 -13.49 -16.63
C ALA A 28 4.16 -13.94 -15.79
N GLY A 29 5.20 -13.10 -15.67
CA GLY A 29 6.34 -13.34 -14.78
C GLY A 29 5.98 -13.40 -13.29
N GLU A 30 4.84 -12.82 -12.92
CA GLU A 30 4.31 -12.81 -11.55
C GLU A 30 3.23 -13.88 -11.32
N GLY A 31 2.95 -14.71 -12.33
CA GLY A 31 1.93 -15.76 -12.25
C GLY A 31 0.48 -15.23 -12.24
N VAL A 32 0.25 -13.98 -12.63
CA VAL A 32 -1.08 -13.35 -12.63
C VAL A 32 -1.54 -12.98 -14.03
N ALA A 33 -2.86 -13.05 -14.26
CA ALA A 33 -3.44 -12.72 -15.55
C ALA A 33 -3.39 -11.21 -15.85
N PHE A 34 -3.16 -10.88 -17.12
CA PHE A 34 -3.31 -9.51 -17.62
C PHE A 34 -4.80 -9.12 -17.68
N THR A 35 -5.17 -8.01 -17.02
CA THR A 35 -6.55 -7.52 -16.94
C THR A 35 -6.79 -6.20 -17.69
N GLY A 36 -5.84 -5.80 -18.55
CA GLY A 36 -5.87 -4.52 -19.26
C GLY A 36 -4.88 -3.50 -18.71
N LEU A 37 -4.65 -2.42 -19.46
CA LEU A 37 -3.89 -1.27 -18.98
C LEU A 37 -4.75 -0.46 -18.00
N LYS A 38 -4.19 -0.15 -16.84
CA LYS A 38 -4.84 0.73 -15.87
C LYS A 38 -4.67 2.19 -16.28
N PRO A 39 -5.64 3.05 -15.95
CA PRO A 39 -5.48 4.49 -16.16
C PRO A 39 -4.20 5.00 -15.51
N ALA A 40 -3.48 5.87 -16.24
CA ALA A 40 -2.37 6.61 -15.67
C ALA A 40 -2.87 7.63 -14.64
N GLY A 41 -1.96 8.12 -13.78
CA GLY A 41 -2.28 9.19 -12.84
C GLY A 41 -3.00 8.72 -11.56
N ARG A 42 -2.88 7.45 -11.19
CA ARG A 42 -3.28 6.99 -9.86
C ARG A 42 -2.51 7.78 -8.81
N ASP A 43 -3.23 8.31 -7.81
CA ASP A 43 -2.59 8.83 -6.61
C ASP A 43 -1.92 7.66 -5.86
N LEU A 44 -0.59 7.65 -5.89
CA LEU A 44 0.26 6.66 -5.21
C LEU A 44 0.48 7.03 -3.73
N GLY A 45 -0.07 8.16 -3.29
CA GLY A 45 0.12 8.70 -1.97
C GLY A 45 1.49 9.36 -1.80
N PRO A 46 1.68 10.06 -0.67
CA PRO A 46 2.87 10.87 -0.44
C PRO A 46 4.15 10.05 -0.27
N ALA A 47 4.06 8.81 0.23
CA ALA A 47 5.24 7.98 0.50
C ALA A 47 6.01 7.62 -0.77
N ILE A 48 5.29 7.19 -1.82
CA ILE A 48 5.90 6.81 -3.11
C ILE A 48 6.46 8.06 -3.81
N ALA A 49 5.67 9.13 -3.87
CA ALA A 49 6.11 10.37 -4.48
C ALA A 49 7.37 10.96 -3.81
N THR A 50 7.45 10.94 -2.47
CA THR A 50 8.63 11.39 -1.74
C THR A 50 9.82 10.44 -1.93
N ALA A 51 9.59 9.13 -2.02
CA ALA A 51 10.65 8.17 -2.29
C ALA A 51 11.31 8.39 -3.68
N ASP A 52 10.49 8.62 -4.72
CA ASP A 52 11.00 8.94 -6.05
C ASP A 52 11.80 10.25 -6.07
N GLN A 53 11.33 11.28 -5.36
CA GLN A 53 12.04 12.56 -5.24
C GLN A 53 13.38 12.39 -4.51
N THR A 54 13.45 11.55 -3.49
CA THR A 54 14.69 11.24 -2.76
C THR A 54 15.75 10.62 -3.67
N LEU A 55 15.38 9.82 -4.67
CA LEU A 55 16.35 9.30 -5.65
C LEU A 55 16.95 10.41 -6.51
N GLY A 56 16.16 11.44 -6.83
CA GLY A 56 16.64 12.61 -7.58
C GLY A 56 17.50 13.55 -6.74
N SER A 57 17.18 13.74 -5.45
CA SER A 57 17.94 14.62 -4.55
C SER A 57 19.18 13.96 -3.94
N GLY A 58 19.19 12.63 -3.83
CA GLY A 58 20.20 11.87 -3.08
C GLY A 58 20.08 12.00 -1.55
N ASP A 59 19.02 12.65 -1.04
CA ASP A 59 18.79 12.89 0.38
C ASP A 59 17.49 12.21 0.86
N PRO A 60 17.58 11.21 1.76
CA PRO A 60 16.41 10.51 2.30
C PRO A 60 15.71 11.24 3.45
N SER A 61 16.21 12.38 3.91
CA SER A 61 15.72 13.06 5.13
C SER A 61 14.21 13.37 5.09
N ALA A 62 13.69 13.81 3.94
CA ALA A 62 12.27 14.09 3.77
C ALA A 62 11.41 12.82 3.86
N LEU A 63 11.86 11.74 3.22
CA LEU A 63 11.19 10.43 3.25
C LEU A 63 11.14 9.85 4.66
N LEU A 64 12.29 9.85 5.36
CA LEU A 64 12.40 9.32 6.71
C LEU A 64 11.46 10.04 7.68
N ARG A 65 11.42 11.38 7.62
CA ARG A 65 10.53 12.20 8.45
C ARG A 65 9.05 11.90 8.17
N LEU A 66 8.67 11.79 6.90
CA LEU A 66 7.30 11.47 6.50
C LEU A 66 6.85 10.11 7.08
N LEU A 67 7.69 9.08 6.95
CA LEU A 67 7.38 7.74 7.45
C LEU A 67 7.33 7.69 8.99
N ASP A 68 8.30 8.32 9.67
CA ASP A 68 8.36 8.38 11.12
C ASP A 68 7.12 9.09 11.72
N GLU A 69 6.74 10.24 11.16
CA GLU A 69 5.57 10.99 11.62
C GLU A 69 4.26 10.19 11.46
N LYS A 70 4.07 9.55 10.30
CA LYS A 70 2.87 8.73 10.04
C LYS A 70 2.82 7.52 10.95
N MET A 71 3.94 6.81 11.12
CA MET A 71 4.05 5.66 12.01
C MET A 71 3.71 6.05 13.46
N ARG A 72 4.38 7.09 13.99
CA ARG A 72 4.20 7.57 15.37
C ARG A 72 2.78 8.04 15.64
N THR A 73 2.19 8.77 14.72
CA THR A 73 0.81 9.26 14.86
C THR A 73 -0.17 8.09 14.92
N GLY A 74 -0.10 7.18 13.95
CA GLY A 74 -1.00 6.02 13.92
C GLY A 74 -0.84 5.09 15.12
N LEU A 75 0.38 4.96 15.67
CA LEU A 75 0.64 4.18 16.89
C LEU A 75 0.03 4.85 18.11
N ARG A 76 0.27 6.15 18.28
CA ARG A 76 -0.23 6.94 19.41
C ARG A 76 -1.75 6.96 19.46
N ASP A 77 -2.41 7.11 18.31
CA ASP A 77 -3.87 7.19 18.25
C ASP A 77 -4.52 5.87 18.65
N ARG A 78 -4.02 4.74 18.12
CA ARG A 78 -4.51 3.41 18.49
C ARG A 78 -4.20 3.06 19.94
N TYR A 79 -3.02 3.43 20.43
CA TYR A 79 -2.65 3.24 21.84
C TYR A 79 -3.61 3.98 22.78
N ARG A 80 -3.97 5.23 22.44
CA ARG A 80 -4.96 6.00 23.20
C ARG A 80 -6.33 5.32 23.19
N GLN A 81 -6.79 4.84 22.03
CA GLN A 81 -8.08 4.15 21.89
C GLN A 81 -8.15 2.88 22.75
N VAL A 82 -7.17 1.98 22.63
CA VAL A 82 -7.15 0.74 23.43
C VAL A 82 -7.03 1.01 24.93
N THR A 83 -6.28 2.05 25.32
CA THR A 83 -6.12 2.40 26.74
C THR A 83 -7.40 3.02 27.31
N ALA A 84 -8.12 3.84 26.53
CA ALA A 84 -9.40 4.40 26.92
C ALA A 84 -10.47 3.30 27.10
N ALA A 85 -10.49 2.30 26.21
CA ALA A 85 -11.44 1.19 26.26
C ALA A 85 -11.11 0.14 27.35
N LYS A 86 -9.89 0.13 27.90
CA LYS A 86 -9.42 -0.91 28.83
C LYS A 86 -10.16 -0.94 30.17
N SER A 87 -10.67 0.21 30.62
CA SER A 87 -11.29 0.35 31.93
C SER A 87 -12.80 0.17 31.84
N PHE A 88 -13.26 -1.07 31.70
CA PHE A 88 -14.68 -1.43 31.72
C PHE A 88 -15.04 -2.26 32.97
N LEU A 89 -16.33 -2.27 33.32
CA LEU A 89 -16.84 -2.99 34.49
C LEU A 89 -16.91 -4.50 34.25
N ALA A 90 -16.62 -5.30 35.28
CA ALA A 90 -16.80 -6.74 35.19
C ALA A 90 -18.28 -7.09 34.92
N GLY A 91 -18.51 -7.90 33.88
CA GLY A 91 -19.86 -8.27 33.43
C GLY A 91 -20.43 -7.38 32.32
N ASP A 92 -19.78 -6.27 31.98
CA ASP A 92 -20.14 -5.46 30.81
C ASP A 92 -19.53 -6.08 29.54
N VAL A 93 -20.31 -6.95 28.89
CA VAL A 93 -19.87 -7.69 27.70
C VAL A 93 -19.66 -6.77 26.50
N ASP A 94 -20.47 -5.73 26.34
CA ASP A 94 -20.40 -4.84 25.19
C ASP A 94 -19.15 -3.95 25.27
N ALA A 95 -18.87 -3.37 26.45
CA ALA A 95 -17.63 -2.64 26.68
C ALA A 95 -16.39 -3.55 26.56
N GLY A 96 -16.51 -4.81 27.01
CA GLY A 96 -15.47 -5.82 26.80
C GLY A 96 -15.18 -6.09 25.31
N ARG A 97 -16.22 -6.14 24.45
CA ARG A 97 -16.06 -6.31 22.99
C ARG A 97 -15.37 -5.10 22.35
N GLU A 98 -15.73 -3.88 22.77
CA GLU A 98 -15.09 -2.65 22.30
C GLU A 98 -13.59 -2.64 22.63
N TYR A 99 -13.22 -3.04 23.86
CA TYR A 99 -11.82 -3.17 24.24
C TYR A 99 -11.06 -4.18 23.36
N VAL A 100 -11.63 -5.37 23.15
CA VAL A 100 -10.99 -6.42 22.34
C VAL A 100 -10.77 -5.95 20.90
N ASP A 101 -11.78 -5.31 20.29
CA ASP A 101 -11.65 -4.77 18.94
C ASP A 101 -10.57 -3.68 18.85
N ALA A 102 -10.55 -2.72 19.80
CA ALA A 102 -9.49 -1.72 19.86
C ALA A 102 -8.09 -2.34 20.07
N TYR A 103 -7.99 -3.38 20.90
CA TYR A 103 -6.76 -4.14 21.13
C TYR A 103 -6.26 -4.85 19.87
N VAL A 104 -7.14 -5.57 19.18
CA VAL A 104 -6.80 -6.28 17.94
C VAL A 104 -6.31 -5.32 16.87
N ARG A 105 -6.98 -4.18 16.68
CA ARG A 105 -6.53 -3.13 15.73
C ARG A 105 -5.18 -2.54 16.12
N TYR A 106 -4.92 -2.31 17.40
CA TYR A 106 -3.64 -1.82 17.90
C TYR A 106 -2.51 -2.82 17.63
N ILE A 107 -2.70 -4.09 17.98
CA ILE A 107 -1.69 -5.14 17.77
C ILE A 107 -1.42 -5.39 16.29
N HIS A 108 -2.45 -5.46 15.44
CA HIS A 108 -2.25 -5.61 13.99
C HIS A 108 -1.47 -4.45 13.39
N TYR A 109 -1.68 -3.22 13.87
CA TYR A 109 -0.92 -2.07 13.41
C TYR A 109 0.57 -2.15 13.82
N VAL A 110 0.85 -2.53 15.07
CA VAL A 110 2.23 -2.73 15.56
C VAL A 110 2.94 -3.84 14.78
N ASP A 111 2.29 -4.99 14.63
CA ASP A 111 2.83 -6.13 13.87
C ASP A 111 3.05 -5.78 12.39
N GLY A 112 2.11 -5.06 11.77
CA GLY A 112 2.22 -4.59 10.39
C GLY A 112 3.44 -3.68 10.16
N ILE A 113 3.68 -2.73 11.07
CA ILE A 113 4.89 -1.88 11.02
C ILE A 113 6.15 -2.74 11.16
N TYR A 114 6.20 -3.61 12.17
CA TYR A 114 7.38 -4.44 12.43
C TYR A 114 7.71 -5.34 11.23
N LYS A 115 6.71 -6.01 10.67
CA LYS A 115 6.87 -6.87 9.49
C LYS A 115 7.36 -6.10 8.26
N ALA A 116 6.80 -4.91 8.02
CA ALA A 116 7.23 -4.06 6.90
C ALA A 116 8.68 -3.59 7.04
N ALA A 117 9.16 -3.37 8.27
CA ALA A 117 10.54 -2.96 8.54
C ALA A 117 11.55 -4.13 8.59
N ALA A 118 11.11 -5.31 9.04
CA ALA A 118 11.98 -6.47 9.25
C ALA A 118 12.09 -7.40 8.02
N SER A 119 11.12 -7.38 7.12
CA SER A 119 11.09 -8.25 5.95
C SER A 119 11.79 -7.59 4.76
N PRO A 120 12.50 -8.34 3.89
CA PRO A 120 12.92 -7.84 2.59
C PRO A 120 11.69 -7.33 1.82
N ALA A 121 11.83 -6.21 1.13
CA ALA A 121 10.76 -5.74 0.26
C ALA A 121 10.47 -6.81 -0.80
N VAL A 122 9.30 -7.46 -0.71
CA VAL A 122 8.84 -8.40 -1.72
C VAL A 122 8.43 -7.58 -2.94
N GLY A 123 9.05 -7.84 -4.09
CA GLY A 123 8.87 -7.07 -5.33
C GLY A 123 7.49 -7.15 -5.98
N HIS A 124 6.50 -7.78 -5.34
CA HIS A 124 5.20 -8.07 -5.95
C HIS A 124 4.04 -7.82 -4.99
N TYR A 125 3.19 -6.85 -5.33
CA TYR A 125 1.83 -6.78 -4.80
C TYR A 125 0.92 -7.63 -5.69
N PRO A 126 0.25 -8.67 -5.16
CA PRO A 126 -0.84 -9.30 -5.88
C PRO A 126 -1.96 -8.28 -6.05
N GLU A 127 -2.21 -7.88 -7.29
CA GLU A 127 -3.36 -7.06 -7.60
C GLU A 127 -4.62 -7.91 -7.44
N GLY A 128 -5.45 -7.58 -6.44
CA GLY A 128 -6.75 -8.23 -6.23
C GLY A 128 -6.91 -9.00 -4.94
N ALA A 129 -5.96 -8.96 -4.00
CA ALA A 129 -6.24 -9.30 -2.61
C ALA A 129 -7.22 -8.26 -2.05
N ARG A 130 -8.52 -8.53 -2.23
CA ARG A 130 -9.53 -8.00 -1.31
C ARG A 130 -9.05 -8.38 0.09
N ASP A 131 -9.14 -7.44 1.03
CA ASP A 131 -9.08 -7.75 2.46
C ASP A 131 -10.08 -8.88 2.71
N THR A 132 -9.59 -10.12 2.70
CA THR A 132 -10.33 -11.27 3.19
C THR A 132 -10.14 -11.22 4.69
N HIS A 133 -10.88 -10.32 5.32
CA HIS A 133 -11.20 -10.45 6.72
C HIS A 133 -12.14 -11.66 6.84
N GLN A 134 -11.56 -12.86 6.77
CA GLN A 134 -12.20 -14.06 7.28
C GLN A 134 -11.78 -14.17 8.73
N ALA A 135 -12.59 -13.57 9.60
CA ALA A 135 -12.62 -13.97 10.99
C ALA A 135 -13.31 -15.35 11.09
N PRO A 136 -12.81 -16.26 11.94
CA PRO A 136 -13.52 -17.50 12.30
C PRO A 136 -14.81 -17.25 13.07
#